data_AF-A0A1G8TYY2-F1
#
_entry.id   AF-A0A1G8TYY2-F1
#
_cell.length_a   1.000
_cell.length_b   1.000
_cell.length_c   1.000
_cell.angle_alpha   90.00
_cell.angle_beta   90.00
_cell.angle_gamma   90.00
#
_symmetry.space_group_name_H-M   'P 1'
#
loop_
_entity.id
_entity.type
_entity.pdbx_description
1 polymer ?
#
loop_
_entity_poly.entity_id
_entity_poly.type
_entity_poly.pdbx_seq_one_letter_code
_entity_poly.pdbx_strand_id
1 'polypeptide(L)' 'MQYEVGSMIKNHCMNCYHDEQKIIEMVPNEFSEKVVKMLWMQCTKCGNTQSRLAQFDD' A
#
# COMPACT_ATOMS: atom_id res chain seq x y z
N MET A 1 8.40 -0.54 9.51
CA MET A 1 6.94 -0.37 9.66
C MET A 1 6.28 -1.63 9.11
N GLN A 2 5.55 -2.38 9.94
CA GLN A 2 4.78 -3.53 9.46
C GLN A 2 3.47 -3.02 8.88
N TYR A 3 3.27 -3.26 7.58
CA TYR A 3 2.00 -3.01 6.91
C TYR A 3 1.10 -4.24 7.10
N GLU A 4 -0.19 -4.01 7.35
CA GLU A 4 -1.20 -5.05 7.54
C GLU A 4 -2.44 -4.73 6.71
N VAL A 5 -3.13 -5.76 6.21
CA VAL A 5 -4.42 -5.58 5.53
C VAL A 5 -5.43 -5.03 6.53
N GLY A 6 -6.12 -3.97 6.13
CA GLY A 6 -7.06 -3.25 6.98
C GLY A 6 -6.46 -2.01 7.65
N SER A 7 -5.14 -1.89 7.72
CA SER A 7 -4.47 -0.76 8.36
C SER A 7 -4.63 0.54 7.58
N MET A 8 -4.82 1.62 8.34
CA MET A 8 -4.89 2.99 7.83
C MET A 8 -3.47 3.56 7.75
N ILE A 9 -3.12 4.12 6.61
CA ILE A 9 -1.81 4.74 6.39
C ILE A 9 -1.99 6.19 5.96
N LYS A 10 -1.06 7.04 6.40
CA LYS A 10 -0.92 8.39 5.87
C LYS A 10 -0.22 8.31 4.52
N ASN A 11 -0.99 8.36 3.43
CA ASN A 11 -0.48 8.32 2.07
C ASN A 11 -1.36 9.16 1.15
N HIS A 12 -0.73 9.87 0.24
CA HIS A 12 -1.42 10.80 -0.64
C HIS A 12 -2.12 10.05 -1.79
N CYS A 13 -3.43 10.23 -1.91
CA CYS A 13 -4.20 9.72 -3.04
C CYS A 13 -3.92 10.56 -4.28
N MET A 14 -3.43 9.93 -5.35
CA MET A 14 -3.09 10.62 -6.60
C MET A 14 -4.32 11.12 -7.38
N ASN A 15 -5.53 10.70 -6.99
CA ASN A 15 -6.78 11.09 -7.66
C ASN A 15 -7.46 12.29 -6.98
N CYS A 16 -7.56 12.30 -5.64
CA CYS A 16 -8.32 13.32 -4.90
C CYS A 16 -7.51 14.08 -3.85
N TYR A 17 -6.20 13.85 -3.79
CA TYR A 17 -5.26 14.53 -2.92
C TYR A 17 -5.55 14.39 -1.41
N HIS A 18 -6.36 13.39 -1.03
CA HIS A 18 -6.59 13.05 0.36
C HIS A 18 -5.45 12.19 0.91
N ASP A 19 -5.03 12.44 2.15
CA ASP A 19 -3.83 11.86 2.75
C ASP A 19 -4.07 10.56 3.53
N GLU A 20 -5.26 9.97 3.40
CA GLU A 20 -5.62 8.75 4.09
C GLU A 20 -6.00 7.64 3.11
N GLN A 21 -5.35 6.49 3.28
CA GLN A 21 -5.66 5.29 2.54
C GLN A 21 -5.67 4.07 3.45
N LYS A 22 -6.49 3.09 3.10
CA LYS A 22 -6.58 1.80 3.76
C LYS A 22 -5.86 0.75 2.94
N ILE A 23 -5.05 -0.09 3.56
CA ILE A 23 -4.46 -1.25 2.89
C ILE A 23 -5.55 -2.30 2.69
N ILE A 24 -5.78 -2.70 1.45
CA ILE A 24 -6.82 -3.69 1.09
C ILE A 24 -6.23 -5.05 0.73
N GLU A 25 -4.98 -5.08 0.28
CA GLU A 25 -4.30 -6.32 -0.10
C GLU A 25 -2.79 -6.14 -0.03
N MET A 26 -2.08 -7.22 0.28
CA MET A 26 -0.62 -7.28 0.23
C MET A 26 -0.22 -8.55 -0.51
N VAL A 27 0.50 -8.41 -1.62
CA VAL A 27 0.97 -9.54 -2.43
C VAL A 27 2.49 -9.60 -2.34
N PRO A 28 3.09 -10.74 -1.93
CA PRO A 28 4.52 -10.91 -2.01
C PRO A 28 4.95 -10.90 -3.47
N ASN A 29 5.99 -10.13 -3.78
CA ASN A 29 6.62 -10.13 -5.08
C ASN A 29 8.08 -10.54 -4.88
N GLU A 30 8.37 -11.78 -5.26
CA GLU A 30 9.68 -12.38 -5.10
C GLU A 30 10.54 -11.98 -6.30
N PHE A 31 11.50 -11.09 -6.07
CA PHE A 31 12.61 -10.89 -7.00
C PHE A 31 13.74 -11.83 -6.61
N SER A 32 14.55 -12.22 -7.60
CA SER A 32 15.65 -13.18 -7.46
C SER A 32 16.61 -12.88 -6.30
N GLU A 33 16.70 -11.62 -5.88
CA GLU A 33 17.62 -11.13 -4.86
C GLU A 33 16.93 -10.58 -3.59
N LYS A 34 15.62 -10.27 -3.64
CA LYS A 34 14.87 -9.65 -2.53
C LYS A 34 13.37 -9.97 -2.61
N VAL A 35 12.76 -10.22 -1.46
CA VAL A 35 11.30 -10.25 -1.33
C VAL A 35 10.81 -8.83 -1.10
N VAL A 36 10.07 -8.25 -2.04
CA VAL A 36 9.32 -7.01 -1.82
C VAL A 36 7.84 -7.32 -1.74
N LYS A 37 7.02 -6.46 -1.14
CA LYS A 37 5.56 -6.65 -1.19
C LYS A 37 4.92 -5.54 -1.99
N MET A 38 4.00 -5.92 -2.86
CA MET A 38 3.08 -4.99 -3.50
C MET A 38 1.94 -4.71 -2.52
N LEU A 39 1.81 -3.45 -2.11
CA LEU A 39 0.71 -2.98 -1.27
C LEU A 39 -0.36 -2.38 -2.15
N TRP A 40 -1.58 -2.88 -2.03
CA TRP A 40 -2.77 -2.26 -2.62
C TRP A 40 -3.47 -1.43 -1.56
N MET A 41 -3.72 -0.17 -1.88
CA MET A 41 -4.27 0.82 -0.98
C MET A 41 -5.48 1.48 -1.61
N GLN A 42 -6.57 1.61 -0.87
CA GLN A 42 -7.78 2.30 -1.28
C GLN A 42 -7.91 3.63 -0.55
N CYS A 43 -8.15 4.71 -1.28
CA CYS A 43 -8.45 6.00 -0.66
C CYS A 43 -9.80 5.94 0.07
N THR A 44 -9.81 6.37 1.34
CA THR A 44 -11.03 6.37 2.16
C THR A 44 -12.04 7.44 1.76
N LYS A 45 -11.61 8.43 0.97
CA LYS A 45 -12.47 9.52 0.49
C LYS A 45 -13.10 9.25 -0.88
N CYS A 46 -12.31 8.87 -1.88
CA CYS A 46 -12.80 8.73 -3.26
C CYS A 46 -12.89 7.28 -3.75
N GLY A 47 -12.49 6.30 -2.93
CA GLY A 47 -12.51 4.89 -3.29
C GLY A 47 -11.47 4.46 -4.32
N ASN A 48 -10.63 5.38 -4.82
CA ASN A 48 -9.59 5.04 -5.79
C ASN A 48 -8.57 4.07 -5.18
N THR A 49 -8.30 2.99 -5.90
CA THR A 49 -7.32 1.98 -5.54
C THR A 49 -6.01 2.25 -6.26
N GLN A 50 -4.90 2.21 -5.55
CA GLN A 50 -3.55 2.37 -6.09
C GLN A 50 -2.60 1.38 -5.44
N SER A 51 -1.61 0.90 -6.19
CA SER A 51 -0.58 -0.02 -5.71
C SER A 51 0.75 0.69 -5.53
N ARG A 52 1.54 0.28 -4.53
CA ARG A 52 2.97 0.65 -4.44
C ARG A 52 3.82 -0.54 -4.03
N LEU A 53 5.08 -0.53 -4.46
CA LEU A 53 6.09 -1.44 -3.92
C LEU A 53 6.54 -0.90 -2.56
N ALA A 54 6.53 -1.77 -1.55
CA ALA A 54 7.15 -1.51 -0.26
C ALA A 54 8.26 -2.53 -0.02
N GLN A 55 9.47 -2.02 0.20
CA GLN A 55 10.56 -2.81 0.74
C GLN A 55 10.34 -2.95 2.25
N PHE A 56 10.48 -4.17 2.75
CA PHE A 56 10.57 -4.45 4.17
C PHE A 56 12.04 -4.78 4.40
N ASP A 57 12.76 -3.89 5.06
CA ASP A 57 14.07 -4.24 5.62
C ASP A 57 13.80 -5.19 6.79
N ASP A 58 14.32 -6.41 6.70
CA ASP A 58 14.30 -7.44 7.76
C ASP A 58 15.32 -7.10 8.86
#